data_AF-A0A250IMQ5-F1
#
_entry.id   AF-A0A250IMQ5-F1
#
_cell.length_a   1.000
_cell.length_b   1.000
_cell.length_c   1.000
_cell.angle_alpha   90.00
_cell.angle_beta   90.00
_cell.angle_gamma   90.00
#
_symmetry.space_group_name_H-M   'P 1'
#
loop_
_entity.id
_entity.type
_entity.pdbx_description
1 polymer ?
#
loop_
_entity_poly.entity_id
_entity_poly.type
_entity_poly.pdbx_seq_one_letter_code
_entity_poly.pdbx_strand_id
1 'polypeptide(L)'
;MKRLVLPALLALASTGCMHAQAPLVPEPDEAGKCELIQTLMREQLPQRLLQGLVEDGHSSPTQVLVFVRKPDDAVLERLFAGDPSCEGPAFKVVREITGESLVLFLQPQGDGYVYDAQRASPERMSLGGEAKGAVRKREGVWAASSI
;
A
#
# COMPACT_ATOMS: atom_id res chain seq x y z
N MET A 1 0.13 -17.00 -71.35
CA MET A 1 0.40 -18.04 -70.33
C MET A 1 1.74 -17.75 -69.66
N LYS A 2 1.74 -17.41 -68.37
CA LYS A 2 2.76 -17.81 -67.37
C LYS A 2 2.38 -17.19 -66.03
N ARG A 3 1.93 -18.06 -65.12
CA ARG A 3 1.71 -17.77 -63.70
C ARG A 3 3.08 -17.68 -63.02
N LEU A 4 3.28 -16.69 -62.17
CA LEU A 4 4.21 -16.78 -61.05
C LEU A 4 3.49 -16.25 -59.82
N VAL A 5 3.21 -17.19 -58.92
CA VAL A 5 2.74 -17.01 -57.56
C VAL A 5 3.99 -16.83 -56.70
N LEU A 6 4.03 -15.82 -55.83
CA LEU A 6 4.89 -15.87 -54.64
C LEU A 6 4.15 -15.22 -53.46
N PRO A 7 4.11 -15.86 -52.28
CA PRO A 7 3.27 -15.46 -51.16
C PRO A 7 3.96 -14.35 -50.36
N ALA A 8 3.29 -13.23 -50.16
CA ALA A 8 3.75 -12.23 -49.22
C ALA A 8 3.41 -12.71 -47.80
N LEU A 9 4.46 -13.13 -47.07
CA LEU A 9 4.43 -13.52 -45.67
C LEU A 9 3.88 -12.37 -44.81
N LEU A 10 2.81 -12.69 -44.07
CA LEU A 10 2.29 -11.89 -42.97
C LEU A 10 3.35 -11.80 -41.87
N ALA A 11 4.04 -10.66 -41.78
CA ALA A 11 4.83 -10.30 -40.61
C ALA A 11 3.85 -9.93 -39.48
N LEU A 12 3.50 -10.92 -38.66
CA LEU A 12 2.88 -10.70 -37.36
C LEU A 12 3.93 -10.00 -36.47
N ALA A 13 3.87 -8.68 -36.42
CA ALA A 13 4.55 -7.91 -35.39
C ALA A 13 3.92 -8.31 -34.05
N SER A 14 4.60 -9.19 -33.33
CA SER A 14 4.37 -9.39 -31.91
C SER A 14 4.69 -8.09 -31.20
N THR A 15 3.68 -7.24 -31.00
CA THR A 15 3.72 -6.20 -29.99
C THR A 15 3.74 -6.90 -28.64
N GLY A 16 4.92 -7.38 -28.25
CA GLY A 16 5.15 -7.82 -26.88
C GLY A 16 4.80 -6.66 -25.98
N CYS A 17 3.93 -6.91 -24.99
CA CYS A 17 3.62 -5.94 -23.94
C CYS A 17 4.95 -5.56 -23.28
N MET A 18 5.52 -4.43 -23.72
CA MET A 18 6.66 -3.82 -23.07
C MET A 18 6.13 -3.37 -21.71
N HIS A 19 6.30 -4.22 -20.71
CA HIS A 19 5.96 -3.92 -19.33
C HIS A 19 6.85 -2.74 -18.94
N ALA A 20 6.34 -1.53 -19.13
CA ALA A 20 6.98 -0.33 -18.63
C ALA A 20 7.12 -0.54 -17.13
N GLN A 21 8.37 -0.58 -16.65
CA GLN A 21 8.65 -0.60 -15.23
C GLN A 21 7.92 0.59 -14.61
N ALA A 22 6.97 0.32 -13.72
CA ALA A 22 6.29 1.36 -13.01
C ALA A 22 7.37 2.19 -12.29
N PRO A 23 7.35 3.53 -12.41
CA PRO A 23 8.34 4.36 -11.73
C PRO A 23 8.34 4.03 -10.24
N LEU A 24 9.53 3.73 -9.71
CA LEU A 24 9.72 3.41 -8.31
C LEU A 24 9.52 4.68 -7.48
N VAL A 25 8.59 4.63 -6.54
CA VAL A 25 8.44 5.66 -5.52
C VAL A 25 9.70 5.64 -4.68
N PRO A 26 10.43 6.77 -4.52
CA PRO A 26 11.54 6.84 -3.59
C PRO A 26 11.07 6.47 -2.19
N GLU A 27 11.73 5.51 -1.54
CA GLU A 27 11.37 5.14 -0.17
C GLU A 27 11.55 6.35 0.76
N PRO A 28 10.51 6.73 1.53
CA PRO A 28 10.63 7.82 2.48
C PRO A 28 11.60 7.45 3.61
N ASP A 29 12.30 8.45 4.12
CA ASP A 29 13.03 8.33 5.38
C ASP A 29 12.07 8.12 6.57
N GLU A 30 12.60 7.80 7.75
CA GLU A 30 11.77 7.50 8.93
C GLU A 30 10.77 8.62 9.29
N ALA A 31 11.18 9.88 9.16
CA ALA A 31 10.30 11.03 9.37
C ALA A 31 9.18 11.08 8.32
N GLY A 32 9.52 10.91 7.04
CA GLY A 32 8.57 10.87 5.93
C GLY A 32 7.63 9.67 5.98
N LYS A 33 8.06 8.53 6.54
CA LYS A 33 7.19 7.37 6.82
C LYS A 33 6.14 7.74 7.87
N CYS A 34 6.52 8.42 8.95
CA CYS A 34 5.55 8.79 9.96
C CYS A 34 4.54 9.84 9.45
N GLU A 35 4.99 10.83 8.68
CA GLU A 35 4.10 11.81 8.04
C GLU A 35 3.09 11.12 7.10
N LEU A 36 3.54 10.12 6.34
CA LEU A 36 2.69 9.28 5.49
C LEU A 36 1.61 8.57 6.31
N ILE A 37 1.99 7.90 7.40
CA ILE A 37 1.03 7.20 8.26
C ILE A 37 0.07 8.16 8.93
N GLN A 38 0.55 9.28 9.49
CA GLN A 38 -0.33 10.30 10.07
C GLN A 38 -1.33 10.86 9.05
N THR A 39 -0.94 10.95 7.78
CA THR A 39 -1.82 11.36 6.69
C THR A 39 -2.89 10.31 6.43
N LEU A 40 -2.50 9.04 6.28
CA LEU A 40 -3.44 7.94 6.09
C LEU A 40 -4.40 7.79 7.28
N MET A 41 -3.91 7.93 8.50
CA MET A 41 -4.74 7.79 9.70
C MET A 41 -5.80 8.88 9.82
N ARG A 42 -5.73 9.99 9.08
CA ARG A 42 -6.78 11.02 9.02
C ARG A 42 -7.91 10.68 8.04
N GLU A 43 -7.73 9.68 7.19
CA GLU A 43 -8.74 9.26 6.23
C GLU A 43 -9.92 8.56 6.92
N GLN A 44 -11.09 8.65 6.28
CA GLN A 44 -12.34 8.16 6.84
C GLN A 44 -12.31 6.65 7.13
N LEU A 45 -11.70 5.85 6.25
CA LEU A 45 -11.65 4.40 6.42
C LEU A 45 -10.82 3.99 7.66
N PRO A 46 -9.54 4.39 7.81
CA PRO A 46 -8.78 4.15 9.03
C PRO A 46 -9.48 4.66 10.29
N GLN A 47 -10.08 5.85 10.27
CA GLN A 47 -10.82 6.40 11.41
C GLN A 47 -12.01 5.51 11.81
N ARG A 48 -12.80 5.04 10.84
CA ARG A 48 -13.92 4.11 11.11
C ARG A 48 -13.44 2.78 11.69
N LEU A 49 -12.34 2.23 11.19
CA LEU A 49 -11.78 0.97 11.69
C LEU A 49 -11.21 1.11 13.11
N LEU A 50 -10.53 2.23 13.39
CA LEU A 50 -10.08 2.57 14.74
C LEU A 50 -11.24 2.70 15.72
N GLN A 51 -12.28 3.45 15.34
CA GLN A 51 -13.46 3.63 16.17
C GLN A 51 -14.14 2.29 16.46
N GLY A 52 -14.34 1.44 15.44
CA GLY A 52 -14.93 0.11 15.62
C GLY A 52 -14.10 -0.80 16.54
N LEU A 53 -12.76 -0.70 16.51
CA LEU A 53 -11.90 -1.43 17.45
C LEU A 53 -12.11 -0.95 18.90
N VAL A 54 -12.25 0.35 19.12
CA VAL A 54 -12.51 0.92 20.44
C VAL A 54 -13.91 0.54 20.94
N GLU A 55 -14.92 0.58 20.07
CA GLU A 55 -16.30 0.17 20.38
C GLU A 55 -16.38 -1.31 20.77
N ASP A 56 -15.54 -2.16 20.16
CA ASP A 56 -15.41 -3.59 20.50
C ASP A 56 -14.60 -3.82 21.80
N GLY A 57 -14.15 -2.76 22.48
CA GLY A 57 -13.44 -2.83 23.76
C GLY A 57 -11.93 -3.06 23.66
N HIS A 58 -11.34 -2.89 22.47
CA HIS A 58 -9.89 -2.98 22.31
C HIS A 58 -9.18 -1.72 22.83
N SER A 59 -7.92 -1.88 23.24
CA SER A 59 -7.13 -0.83 23.88
C SER A 59 -6.83 0.35 22.95
N SER A 60 -6.93 1.57 23.48
CA SER A 60 -6.43 2.79 22.85
C SER A 60 -5.12 3.26 23.54
N PRO A 61 -4.07 3.69 22.81
CA PRO A 61 -4.01 3.79 21.36
C PRO A 61 -3.92 2.41 20.68
N THR A 62 -4.65 2.25 19.58
CA THR A 62 -4.72 1.02 18.80
C THR A 62 -3.38 0.75 18.11
N GLN A 63 -2.93 -0.52 18.13
CA GLN A 63 -1.74 -0.92 17.39
C GLN A 63 -2.00 -0.84 15.87
N VAL A 64 -1.04 -0.26 15.16
CA VAL A 64 -1.05 -0.16 13.69
C VAL A 64 0.16 -0.87 13.13
N LEU A 65 -0.10 -1.80 12.22
CA LEU A 65 0.92 -2.54 11.51
C LEU A 65 0.93 -2.14 10.05
N VAL A 66 2.09 -1.79 9.50
CA VAL A 66 2.16 -1.30 8.12
C VAL A 66 3.06 -2.18 7.28
N PHE A 67 2.48 -2.68 6.19
CA PHE A 67 3.19 -3.42 5.15
C PHE A 67 3.32 -2.61 3.87
N VAL A 68 4.41 -2.79 3.15
CA VAL A 68 4.59 -2.35 1.77
C VAL A 68 4.76 -3.58 0.89
N ARG A 69 3.97 -3.67 -0.18
CA ARG A 69 4.14 -4.68 -1.22
C ARG A 69 5.13 -4.17 -2.26
N LYS A 70 6.29 -4.83 -2.39
CA LYS A 70 7.23 -4.49 -3.46
C LYS A 70 6.67 -4.90 -4.83
N PRO A 71 6.86 -4.07 -5.88
CA PRO A 71 6.30 -4.34 -7.21
C PRO A 71 6.83 -5.63 -7.84
N ASP A 72 8.09 -5.96 -7.60
CA ASP A 72 8.80 -6.99 -8.37
C ASP A 72 8.71 -8.40 -7.75
N ASP A 73 8.53 -8.51 -6.43
CA ASP A 73 8.67 -9.80 -5.72
C ASP A 73 7.36 -10.33 -5.12
N ALA A 74 6.26 -9.58 -5.19
CA ALA A 74 5.00 -9.86 -4.46
C ALA A 74 5.20 -10.10 -2.94
N VAL A 75 6.36 -9.70 -2.40
CA VAL A 75 6.71 -9.81 -0.98
C VAL A 75 6.13 -8.61 -0.23
N LEU A 76 5.55 -8.90 0.93
CA LEU A 76 5.19 -7.89 1.91
C LEU A 76 6.35 -7.65 2.86
N GLU A 77 6.80 -6.41 2.94
CA GLU A 77 7.81 -5.97 3.89
C GLU A 77 7.20 -5.04 4.92
N ARG A 78 7.79 -4.97 6.12
CA ARG A 78 7.43 -3.95 7.11
C ARG A 78 7.87 -2.59 6.57
N LEU A 79 7.00 -1.58 6.66
CA LEU A 79 7.39 -0.20 6.30
C LEU A 79 8.55 0.29 7.19
N PHE A 80 8.52 -0.08 8.47
CA PHE A 80 9.53 0.28 9.47
C PHE A 80 10.46 -0.91 9.71
N ALA A 81 11.76 -0.69 9.50
CA ALA A 81 12.77 -1.73 9.70
C ALA A 81 13.09 -1.92 11.20
N GLY A 82 13.18 -0.82 11.95
CA GLY A 82 13.41 -0.79 13.40
C GLY A 82 12.13 -0.54 14.20
N ASP A 83 12.28 -0.29 15.50
CA ASP A 83 11.17 0.05 16.38
C ASP A 83 10.65 1.46 16.05
N PRO A 84 9.42 1.59 15.53
CA PRO A 84 8.88 2.86 15.10
C PRO A 84 8.54 3.76 16.29
N SER A 85 8.92 5.02 16.22
CA SER A 85 8.46 6.07 17.15
C SER A 85 7.20 6.79 16.65
N CYS A 86 6.54 6.25 15.62
CA CYS A 86 5.40 6.88 14.99
C CYS A 86 4.09 6.56 15.74
N GLU A 87 3.49 7.58 16.35
CA GLU A 87 2.24 7.45 17.08
C GLU A 87 1.39 8.72 16.93
N GLY A 88 0.13 8.59 17.33
CA GLY A 88 -0.85 9.67 17.41
C GLY A 88 -1.86 9.40 18.53
N PRO A 89 -2.84 10.29 18.75
CA PRO A 89 -3.74 10.19 19.91
C PRO A 89 -4.55 8.89 19.97
N ALA A 90 -4.84 8.28 18.82
CA ALA A 90 -5.67 7.09 18.69
C ALA A 90 -4.90 5.84 18.22
N PHE A 91 -3.62 5.97 17.90
CA PHE A 91 -2.87 4.88 17.28
C PHE A 91 -1.39 4.90 17.63
N LYS A 92 -0.75 3.74 17.60
CA LYS A 92 0.70 3.59 17.67
C LYS A 92 1.17 2.60 16.63
N VAL A 93 2.16 2.97 15.83
CA VAL A 93 2.75 2.03 14.88
C VAL A 93 3.62 1.04 15.65
N VAL A 94 3.55 -0.24 15.27
CA VAL A 94 4.30 -1.32 15.90
C VAL A 94 4.92 -2.24 14.84
N ARG A 95 5.94 -2.99 15.23
CA ARG A 95 6.54 -4.02 14.35
C ARG A 95 5.74 -5.31 14.31
N GLU A 96 5.03 -5.60 15.39
CA GLU A 96 4.21 -6.79 15.58
C GLU A 96 2.97 -6.42 16.39
N ILE A 97 1.84 -7.02 16.03
CA ILE A 97 0.59 -6.85 16.75
C ILE A 97 0.45 -7.98 17.77
N THR A 98 -0.16 -7.68 18.92
CA THR A 98 -0.39 -8.65 19.99
C THR A 98 -1.87 -8.99 20.18
N GLY A 99 -2.74 -8.43 19.34
CA GLY A 99 -4.18 -8.62 19.38
C GLY A 99 -4.87 -7.96 18.20
N GLU A 100 -6.18 -7.78 18.30
CA GLU A 100 -6.98 -7.08 17.29
C GLU A 100 -6.47 -5.65 17.09
N SER A 101 -6.09 -5.36 15.85
CA SER A 101 -5.31 -4.19 15.48
C SER A 101 -5.72 -3.69 14.09
N LEU A 102 -5.26 -2.50 13.72
CA LEU A 102 -5.37 -2.00 12.37
C LEU A 102 -4.13 -2.41 11.56
N VAL A 103 -4.33 -2.93 10.36
CA VAL A 103 -3.25 -3.24 9.41
C VAL A 103 -3.44 -2.43 8.14
N LEU A 104 -2.38 -1.73 7.73
CA LEU A 104 -2.29 -0.97 6.49
C LEU A 104 -1.42 -1.73 5.49
N PHE A 105 -1.91 -1.88 4.27
CA PHE A 105 -1.16 -2.43 3.14
C PHE A 105 -0.95 -1.32 2.13
N LEU A 106 0.31 -1.01 1.84
CA LEU A 106 0.70 0.01 0.87
C LEU A 106 1.27 -0.67 -0.37
N GLN A 107 0.86 -0.22 -1.54
CA GLN A 107 1.45 -0.63 -2.80
C GLN A 107 1.94 0.61 -3.55
N PRO A 108 3.23 0.71 -3.88
CA PRO A 108 3.77 1.82 -4.66
C PRO A 108 3.02 2.00 -5.98
N GLN A 109 2.61 3.23 -6.29
CA GLN A 109 2.00 3.60 -7.55
C GLN A 109 2.35 5.06 -7.90
N GLY A 110 3.19 5.26 -8.92
CA GLY A 110 3.58 6.59 -9.38
C GLY A 110 4.43 7.33 -8.36
N ASP A 111 3.91 8.44 -7.82
CA ASP A 111 4.53 9.32 -6.83
C ASP A 111 4.00 9.08 -5.40
N GLY A 112 3.37 7.92 -5.16
CA GLY A 112 2.79 7.58 -3.88
C GLY A 112 2.36 6.13 -3.76
N TYR A 113 1.31 5.88 -2.99
CA TYR A 113 0.83 4.55 -2.70
C TYR A 113 -0.67 4.46 -2.93
N VAL A 114 -1.13 3.32 -3.46
CA VAL A 114 -2.49 2.87 -3.16
C VAL A 114 -2.48 2.08 -1.87
N TYR A 115 -3.57 2.13 -1.12
CA TYR A 115 -3.64 1.49 0.18
C TYR A 115 -4.93 0.72 0.42
N ASP A 116 -4.81 -0.32 1.23
CA ASP A 116 -5.90 -1.00 1.90
C ASP A 116 -5.71 -0.88 3.42
N ALA A 117 -6.83 -0.84 4.14
CA ALA A 117 -6.88 -0.84 5.59
C ALA A 117 -7.90 -1.87 6.06
N GLN A 118 -7.49 -2.71 7.02
CA GLN A 118 -8.34 -3.74 7.58
C GLN A 118 -8.02 -3.97 9.05
N ARG A 119 -9.00 -4.51 9.78
CA ARG A 119 -8.76 -5.09 11.09
C ARG A 119 -8.11 -6.46 10.94
N ALA A 120 -7.14 -6.76 11.79
CA ALA A 120 -6.57 -8.10 11.87
C ALA A 120 -6.04 -8.41 13.27
N SER A 121 -6.00 -9.70 13.59
CA SER A 121 -5.26 -10.27 14.70
C SER A 121 -4.05 -11.06 14.18
N PRO A 122 -3.08 -11.40 15.06
CA PRO A 122 -1.94 -12.27 14.69
C PRO A 122 -2.37 -13.57 13.99
N GLU A 123 -3.51 -14.13 14.39
CA GLU A 123 -4.05 -15.41 13.90
C GLU A 123 -4.91 -15.26 12.64
N ARG A 124 -5.36 -14.03 12.32
CA ARG A 124 -6.30 -13.74 11.22
C ARG A 124 -5.80 -12.62 10.33
N MET A 125 -4.57 -12.76 9.84
CA MET A 125 -3.97 -11.80 8.93
C MET A 125 -4.11 -12.24 7.46
N SER A 126 -4.70 -11.38 6.64
CA SER A 126 -4.78 -11.51 5.18
C SER A 126 -3.71 -10.63 4.51
N LEU A 127 -3.23 -10.99 3.32
CA LEU A 127 -2.14 -10.31 2.58
C LEU A 127 -2.56 -8.98 1.89
N GLY A 128 -3.58 -8.30 2.41
CA GLY A 128 -4.20 -7.11 1.82
C GLY A 128 -5.13 -7.45 0.65
N GLY A 129 -6.21 -6.67 0.51
CA GLY A 129 -7.23 -6.83 -0.52
C GLY A 129 -7.12 -5.80 -1.66
N GLU A 130 -8.27 -5.45 -2.22
CA GLU A 130 -8.38 -4.36 -3.19
C GLU A 130 -8.02 -3.02 -2.55
N ALA A 131 -7.38 -2.14 -3.32
CA ALA A 131 -7.08 -0.79 -2.87
C ALA A 131 -8.38 -0.01 -2.58
N LYS A 132 -8.44 0.61 -1.39
CA LYS A 132 -9.58 1.42 -0.94
C LYS A 132 -9.29 2.92 -0.95
N GLY A 133 -8.05 3.30 -1.26
CA GLY A 133 -7.63 4.69 -1.33
C GLY A 133 -6.24 4.83 -1.95
N ALA A 134 -5.82 6.08 -2.11
CA ALA A 134 -4.48 6.45 -2.56
C ALA A 134 -3.93 7.60 -1.71
N VAL A 135 -2.60 7.69 -1.67
CA VAL A 135 -1.86 8.78 -1.03
C VAL A 135 -0.70 9.16 -1.91
N ARG A 136 -0.55 10.45 -2.22
CA ARG A 136 0.48 10.97 -3.14
C ARG A 136 1.28 12.06 -2.47
N LYS A 137 2.55 12.18 -2.83
CA LYS A 137 3.39 13.29 -2.35
C LYS A 137 3.30 14.46 -3.33
N ARG A 138 2.67 15.56 -2.92
CA ARG A 138 2.58 16.79 -3.71
C ARG A 138 3.32 17.90 -2.99
N GLU A 139 4.23 18.57 -3.69
CA GLU A 139 5.00 19.70 -3.13
C GLU A 139 5.71 19.39 -1.80
N GLY A 140 6.14 18.13 -1.63
CA GLY A 140 6.80 17.66 -0.41
C GLY A 140 5.87 17.18 0.70
N VAL A 141 4.54 17.33 0.57
CA VAL A 141 3.54 16.95 1.58
C VAL A 141 2.72 15.75 1.10
N TRP A 142 2.40 14.83 2.01
CA TRP A 142 1.49 13.73 1.70
C TRP A 142 0.03 14.19 1.66
N ALA A 143 -0.68 13.81 0.61
CA ALA A 143 -2.12 14.04 0.46
C ALA A 143 -2.83 12.72 0.14
N ALA A 144 -3.78 12.34 0.99
CA ALA A 144 -4.58 11.15 0.79
C ALA A 144 -5.93 11.47 0.10
N SER A 145 -6.46 10.47 -0.58
CA SER A 145 -7.76 10.47 -1.20
C SER A 145 -8.35 9.07 -1.15
N SER A 146 -9.60 8.95 -0.70
CA SER A 146 -10.36 7.71 -0.84
C SER A 146 -10.74 7.47 -2.31
N ILE A 147 -10.87 6.20 -2.72
CA ILE A 147 -11.34 5.79 -4.05
C ILE A 147 -12.84 5.52 -4.02
#